data_AF-A0A8X6LM75-F1
#
_entry.id   AF-A0A8X6LM75-F1
#
_cell.length_a   1.000
_cell.length_b   1.000
_cell.length_c   1.000
_cell.angle_alpha   90.00
_cell.angle_beta   90.00
_cell.angle_gamma   90.00
#
_symmetry.space_group_name_H-M   'P 1'
#
loop_
_entity.id
_entity.type
_entity.pdbx_description
1 polymer ?
#
loop_
_entity_poly.entity_id
_entity_poly.type
_entity_poly.pdbx_seq_one_letter_code
_entity_poly.pdbx_strand_id
1 'polypeptide(L)' 'MAQEMGLVPKGLISRYFVENQLEFRIENNISSLLYEKDTPDDVKAKLLSDSIPKYQRAMQPPPPPKPFKIPPELLTES' A
#
# COMPACT_ATOMS: atom_id res chain seq x y z
N MET A 1 -7.46 -29.22 19.55
CA MET A 1 -7.96 -27.94 20.06
C MET A 1 -7.82 -26.93 18.93
N ALA A 2 -8.93 -26.44 18.38
CA ALA A 2 -8.93 -25.49 17.26
C ALA A 2 -8.95 -24.06 17.82
N GLN A 3 -7.99 -23.23 17.42
CA GLN A 3 -8.01 -21.80 17.72
C GLN A 3 -9.21 -21.18 17.00
N GLU A 4 -10.18 -20.71 17.76
CA GLU A 4 -11.31 -19.95 17.25
C GLU A 4 -10.80 -18.57 16.84
N MET A 5 -10.46 -18.42 15.55
CA MET A 5 -10.15 -17.12 14.96
C MET A 5 -11.45 -16.32 14.95
N GLY A 6 -11.63 -15.44 15.94
CA GLY A 6 -12.79 -14.56 16.03
C GLY A 6 -12.92 -13.75 14.75
N LEU A 7 -13.97 -14.03 13.96
CA LEU A 7 -14.28 -13.29 12.74
C LEU A 7 -14.49 -11.81 13.13
N VAL A 8 -13.55 -10.95 12.75
CA VAL A 8 -13.71 -9.51 12.90
C VAL A 8 -14.96 -9.09 12.11
N PRO A 9 -15.94 -8.43 12.73
CA PRO A 9 -17.15 -7.98 12.05
C PRO A 9 -16.81 -7.17 10.80
N LYS A 10 -17.37 -7.53 9.64
CA LYS A 10 -17.09 -6.89 8.34
C LYS A 10 -17.28 -5.35 8.38
N GLY A 11 -18.21 -4.87 9.21
CA GLY A 11 -18.44 -3.44 9.42
C GLY A 11 -17.34 -2.71 10.18
N LEU A 12 -16.53 -3.41 10.99
CA LEU A 12 -15.32 -2.86 11.61
C LEU A 12 -14.18 -2.83 10.61
N ILE A 13 -14.01 -3.89 9.81
CA ILE A 13 -13.00 -3.94 8.73
C ILE A 13 -13.22 -2.75 7.79
N SER A 14 -14.45 -2.46 7.38
CA SER A 14 -14.77 -1.34 6.47
C SER A 14 -14.44 0.07 7.01
N ARG A 15 -14.30 0.26 8.34
CA ARG A 15 -13.84 1.55 8.89
C ARG A 15 -12.33 1.71 8.85
N TYR A 16 -11.59 0.61 8.90
CA TYR A 16 -10.13 0.59 8.75
C TYR A 16 -9.70 0.48 7.29
N PHE A 17 -10.45 -0.29 6.50
CA PHE A 17 -10.40 -0.41 5.05
C PHE A 17 -11.42 0.55 4.43
N VAL A 18 -11.16 1.86 4.55
CA VAL A 18 -11.65 2.82 3.54
C VAL A 18 -10.72 2.67 2.33
N GLU A 19 -10.79 1.48 1.75
CA GLU A 19 -9.90 0.92 0.74
C GLU A 19 -10.42 1.33 -0.64
N ASN A 20 -10.34 2.63 -0.93
CA ASN A 20 -10.37 3.05 -2.34
C ASN A 20 -9.92 4.50 -2.61
N GLN A 21 -9.51 5.25 -1.58
CA GLN A 21 -9.10 6.65 -1.73
C GLN A 21 -7.85 6.98 -0.89
N LEU A 22 -7.02 5.97 -0.62
CA LEU A 22 -5.77 6.17 0.13
C LEU A 22 -4.88 7.20 -0.58
N GLU A 23 -4.78 7.12 -1.91
CA GLU A 23 -4.04 8.05 -2.76
C GLU A 23 -4.50 9.51 -2.55
N PHE A 24 -5.81 9.76 -2.66
CA PHE A 24 -6.43 11.06 -2.44
C PHE A 24 -6.19 11.60 -1.01
N ARG A 25 -6.12 10.70 -0.02
CA ARG A 25 -5.91 11.08 1.38
C ARG A 25 -4.49 11.58 1.65
N ILE A 26 -3.48 11.09 0.95
CA ILE A 26 -2.08 11.47 1.21
C ILE A 26 -1.73 12.79 0.57
N GLU A 27 -2.20 13.02 -0.66
CA GLU A 27 -2.05 14.33 -1.31
C GLU A 27 -2.67 15.43 -0.43
N ASN A 28 -3.85 15.15 0.15
CA ASN A 28 -4.52 16.08 1.05
C ASN A 28 -3.77 16.25 2.39
N ASN A 29 -3.22 15.18 2.95
CA ASN A 29 -2.43 15.24 4.19
C ASN A 29 -1.12 16.02 3.98
N ILE A 30 -0.40 15.75 2.89
CA ILE A 30 0.83 16.48 2.54
C ILE A 30 0.49 17.95 2.27
N SER A 31 -0.57 18.22 1.51
CA SER A 31 -1.01 19.59 1.24
C SER A 31 -1.39 20.35 2.51
N SER A 32 -2.08 19.70 3.46
CA SER A 32 -2.43 20.31 4.76
C SER A 32 -1.19 20.61 5.60
N LEU A 33 -0.25 19.68 5.69
CA LEU A 33 1.00 19.89 6.42
C LEU A 33 1.86 21.01 5.81
N LEU A 34 1.88 21.11 4.48
CA LEU A 34 2.62 22.16 3.78
C LEU A 34 1.96 23.53 3.93
N TYR A 35 0.63 23.56 4.01
CA TYR A 35 -0.14 24.76 4.31
C TYR A 35 0.14 25.26 5.73
N GLU A 36 0.17 24.39 6.74
CA GLU A 36 0.55 24.75 8.12
C GLU A 36 1.96 25.36 8.23
N LYS A 37 2.84 25.04 7.28
CA LYS A 37 4.23 25.52 7.25
C LYS A 37 4.44 26.74 6.34
N ASP A 38 3.38 27.31 5.78
CA ASP A 38 3.46 28.40 4.78
C ASP A 38 4.49 28.08 3.67
N THR A 39 4.47 26.82 3.19
CA THR A 39 5.44 26.38 2.20
C THR A 39 5.09 27.00 0.83
N PRO A 40 6.07 27.56 0.10
CA PRO A 40 5.85 28.07 -1.25
C PRO A 40 5.24 27.03 -2.21
N ASP A 41 4.36 27.48 -3.11
CA ASP A 41 3.60 26.61 -4.01
C ASP A 41 4.49 25.79 -4.95
N ASP A 42 5.62 26.35 -5.39
CA ASP A 42 6.62 25.68 -6.23
C ASP A 42 7.30 24.51 -5.48
N VAL A 43 7.63 24.72 -4.20
CA VAL A 43 8.20 23.70 -3.33
C VAL A 43 7.17 22.61 -3.01
N LYS A 44 5.91 23.00 -2.80
CA LYS A 44 4.80 22.07 -2.60
C LYS A 44 4.57 21.18 -3.82
N ALA A 45 4.52 21.78 -5.02
CA ALA A 45 4.36 21.03 -6.27
C ALA A 45 5.50 20.03 -6.45
N LYS A 46 6.75 20.44 -6.23
CA LYS A 46 7.92 19.55 -6.31
C LYS A 46 7.82 18.38 -5.33
N LEU A 47 7.47 18.65 -4.07
CA LEU A 47 7.38 17.60 -3.05
C LEU A 47 6.27 16.60 -3.36
N LEU A 48 5.11 17.07 -3.81
CA LEU A 48 3.99 16.23 -4.22
C LEU A 48 4.39 15.37 -5.43
N SER A 49 4.97 15.95 -6.47
CA SER A 49 5.44 15.21 -7.65
C SER A 49 6.47 14.12 -7.32
N ASP A 50 7.35 14.36 -6.34
CA ASP A 50 8.36 13.38 -5.93
C ASP A 50 7.81 12.25 -5.05
N SER A 51 6.74 12.52 -4.28
CA SER A 51 6.23 11.61 -3.24
C SER A 51 5.06 10.75 -3.71
N ILE A 52 4.15 11.29 -4.52
CA ILE A 52 2.95 10.58 -5.01
C ILE A 52 3.33 9.27 -5.73
N PRO A 53 4.28 9.25 -6.70
CA PRO A 53 4.60 8.02 -7.43
C PRO A 53 5.31 6.97 -6.57
N LYS A 54 6.04 7.39 -5.54
CA LYS A 54 6.70 6.47 -4.58
C LYS A 54 5.65 5.81 -3.71
N TYR A 55 4.67 6.59 -3.26
CA TYR A 55 3.59 6.09 -2.43
C TYR A 55 2.66 5.15 -3.21
N GLN A 56 2.24 5.53 -4.42
CA GLN A 56 1.44 4.67 -5.29
C GLN A 56 2.12 3.31 -5.48
N ARG A 57 3.44 3.30 -5.75
CA ARG A 57 4.22 2.05 -5.85
C ARG A 57 4.24 1.24 -4.56
N ALA A 58 4.35 1.88 -3.40
CA ALA A 58 4.34 1.19 -2.11
C ALA A 58 2.97 0.61 -1.76
N MET A 59 1.89 1.21 -2.28
CA MET A 59 0.52 0.71 -2.11
C MET A 59 0.15 -0.39 -3.09
N GLN A 60 0.87 -0.53 -4.20
CA GLN A 60 0.61 -1.64 -5.09
C GLN A 60 0.97 -2.96 -4.39
N PRO A 61 0.09 -3.97 -4.45
CA PRO A 61 0.42 -5.30 -3.98
C PRO A 61 1.73 -5.76 -4.64
N PRO A 62 2.62 -6.44 -3.90
CA PRO A 62 3.79 -7.03 -4.52
C PRO A 62 3.33 -7.96 -5.65
N PRO A 63 4.09 -8.04 -6.75
CA PRO A 63 3.76 -8.99 -7.81
C PRO A 63 3.65 -10.39 -7.23
N PRO A 64 2.72 -11.22 -7.73
CA PRO A 64 2.56 -12.57 -7.23
C PRO A 64 3.90 -13.31 -7.31
N PRO A 65 4.24 -14.13 -6.30
CA PRO A 65 5.47 -14.91 -6.31
C PRO A 65 5.56 -15.68 -7.63
N LYS A 66 6.70 -15.56 -8.33
CA LYS A 66 6.91 -16.33 -9.56
C LYS A 66 6.78 -17.81 -9.20
N PRO A 67 5.94 -18.59 -9.91
CA PRO A 67 5.83 -20.02 -9.65
C PRO A 67 7.22 -20.64 -9.75
N PHE A 68 7.71 -21.20 -8.65
CA PHE A 68 8.95 -21.97 -8.66
C PHE A 68 8.66 -23.26 -9.41
N LYS A 69 9.10 -23.35 -10.67
CA LYS A 69 9.13 -24.63 -11.38
C LYS A 69 10.38 -25.36 -10.89
N ILE A 70 10.18 -26.46 -10.16
CA ILE A 70 11.26 -27.38 -9.81
C ILE A 70 11.88 -27.85 -11.13
N PRO A 71 13.17 -27.62 -11.38
CA PRO A 71 13.84 -28.15 -12.56
C PRO A 71 13.66 -29.67 -12.62
N PRO A 72 13.37 -30.24 -13.80
CA PRO A 72 13.16 -31.68 -13.94
C PRO A 72 14.40 -32.49 -13.56
N GLU A 73 15.60 -31.88 -13.57
CA GLU A 73 16.82 -32.53 -13.08
C GLU A 73 16.77 -32.83 -11.58
N LEU A 74 16.01 -32.07 -10.78
CA LEU A 74 15.84 -32.28 -9.33
C LEU A 74 14.68 -33.22 -8.98
N LEU A 75 13.92 -33.71 -9.98
CA LEU A 75 12.85 -34.69 -9.79
C LEU A 75 13.37 -36.14 -9.85
N THR A 76 14.68 -36.35 -9.75
CA THR A 76 15.28 -37.68 -9.72
C THR A 76 15.42 -38.22 -8.28
N GLU A 77 14.46 -39.04 -7.89
CA GLU A 77 14.53 -40.12 -6.90
C GLU A 77 13.53 -41.19 -7.39
N SER A 78 13.74 -42.50 -7.36
CA SER A 78 14.83 -43.44 -7.06
C SER A 78 14.35 -44.80 -7.57
#